data_AF-U2YKZ2-F1
#
_entry.id   AF-U2YKZ2-F1
#
_cell.length_a   1.000
_cell.length_b   1.000
_cell.length_c   1.000
_cell.angle_alpha   90.00
_cell.angle_beta   90.00
_cell.angle_gamma   90.00
#
_symmetry.space_group_name_H-M   'P 1'
#
loop_
_entity.id
_entity.type
_entity.pdbx_description
1 polymer ?
#
loop_
_entity_poly.entity_id
_entity_poly.type
_entity_poly.pdbx_seq_one_letter_code
_entity_poly.pdbx_strand_id
1 'polypeptide(L)'
;MDNVTGARFSQTEQVICFVAGTRIATPFGPRRVEDLVLGDLVLTRDHGPQPLRWTGSRRAAATGACAPIRLRPGVLHGLERDLLVSPRHRVLFEGYRAQLLFGENEVLVAARHLVDGRDVTIEEGGEVTYVHLLFDAHEIVTAEGAETESFLPGLRGIIGLDGPSRARLLDACPGLRSMPDSWGPAARPTLRAHEARALFA
;
A
#
# COMPACT_ATOMS: atom_id res chain seq x y z
N MET A 1 -10.96 -25.61 33.45
CA MET A 1 -11.52 -24.29 33.08
C MET A 1 -10.35 -23.35 33.09
N ASP A 2 -9.67 -23.16 31.96
CA ASP A 2 -8.67 -22.10 31.80
C ASP A 2 -8.82 -21.54 30.39
N ASN A 3 -9.32 -20.32 30.35
CA ASN A 3 -9.76 -19.58 29.17
C ASN A 3 -8.53 -18.96 28.50
N VAL A 4 -7.93 -19.67 27.54
CA VAL A 4 -6.93 -19.07 26.65
C VAL A 4 -7.68 -18.21 25.65
N THR A 5 -7.82 -16.93 25.99
CA THR A 5 -8.24 -15.86 25.09
C THR A 5 -7.29 -15.85 23.89
N GLY A 6 -7.73 -16.50 22.81
CA GLY A 6 -7.04 -16.44 21.53
C GLY A 6 -6.99 -14.98 21.09
N ALA A 7 -5.80 -14.38 21.15
CA ALA A 7 -5.53 -13.13 20.49
C ALA A 7 -5.83 -13.36 19.00
N ARG A 8 -6.98 -12.84 18.54
CA ARG A 8 -7.28 -12.72 17.13
C ARG A 8 -6.22 -11.77 16.58
N PHE A 9 -5.16 -12.31 15.99
CA PHE A 9 -4.27 -11.52 15.12
C PHE A 9 -5.20 -10.75 14.18
N SER A 10 -5.20 -9.41 14.31
CA SER A 10 -6.03 -8.57 13.46
C SER A 10 -5.57 -8.82 12.03
N GLN A 11 -6.40 -9.52 11.24
CA GLN A 11 -6.07 -9.94 9.86
C GLN A 11 -5.55 -8.77 9.01
N THR A 12 -5.97 -7.55 9.37
CA THR A 12 -5.47 -6.24 8.95
C THR A 12 -3.95 -6.04 8.85
N GLU A 13 -3.16 -6.64 9.74
CA GLU A 13 -1.73 -6.28 9.92
C GLU A 13 -0.87 -6.44 8.66
N GLN A 14 -1.36 -7.14 7.65
CA GLN A 14 -0.57 -7.56 6.50
C GLN A 14 -0.88 -6.82 5.20
N VAL A 15 -1.91 -5.97 5.15
CA VAL A 15 -2.41 -5.43 3.88
C VAL A 15 -1.99 -3.99 3.62
N ILE A 16 -1.56 -3.75 2.38
CA ILE A 16 -1.18 -2.47 1.81
C ILE A 16 -2.46 -1.72 1.41
N CYS A 17 -2.67 -0.51 1.95
CA CYS A 17 -3.87 0.27 1.69
C CYS A 17 -3.57 1.76 1.60
N PHE A 18 -4.32 2.48 0.78
CA PHE A 18 -4.48 3.93 0.87
C PHE A 18 -5.57 4.28 1.90
N VAL A 19 -5.54 5.48 2.45
CA VAL A 19 -6.67 6.01 3.24
C VAL A 19 -7.65 6.74 2.32
N ALA A 20 -8.94 6.61 2.55
CA ALA A 20 -9.96 7.35 1.80
C ALA A 20 -9.69 8.86 1.87
N GLY A 21 -9.87 9.54 0.74
CA GLY A 21 -9.53 10.92 0.49
C GLY A 21 -8.19 11.10 -0.21
N THR A 22 -7.29 10.10 -0.21
CA THR A 22 -6.06 10.11 -0.99
C THR A 22 -6.37 10.26 -2.47
N ARG A 23 -5.72 11.21 -3.13
CA ARG A 23 -5.86 11.47 -4.56
C ARG A 23 -4.83 10.67 -5.35
N ILE A 24 -5.33 9.92 -6.32
CA ILE A 24 -4.55 9.07 -7.21
C ILE A 24 -4.53 9.72 -8.59
N ALA A 25 -3.36 9.78 -9.22
CA ALA A 25 -3.22 10.37 -10.55
C ALA A 25 -3.93 9.50 -11.60
N THR A 26 -4.74 10.15 -12.43
CA THR A 26 -5.40 9.52 -13.58
C THR A 26 -5.14 10.37 -14.83
N PRO A 27 -5.34 9.83 -16.05
CA PRO A 27 -5.20 10.60 -17.28
C PRO A 27 -6.07 11.87 -17.36
N PHE A 28 -7.14 11.93 -16.55
CA PHE A 28 -8.11 13.03 -16.53
C PHE A 28 -7.95 13.93 -15.29
N GLY A 29 -6.82 13.81 -14.59
CA GLY A 29 -6.52 14.51 -13.35
C GLY A 29 -6.66 13.65 -12.09
N PRO A 30 -6.26 14.14 -10.92
CA PRO A 30 -6.30 13.37 -9.69
C PRO A 30 -7.74 13.06 -9.24
N ARG A 31 -8.02 11.80 -8.88
CA ARG A 31 -9.31 11.35 -8.33
C ARG A 31 -9.12 10.75 -6.95
N ARG A 32 -10.13 10.85 -6.08
CA ARG A 32 -10.06 10.20 -4.76
C ARG A 32 -10.07 8.68 -4.93
N VAL A 33 -9.27 7.99 -4.13
CA VAL A 33 -9.09 6.54 -4.23
C VAL A 33 -10.39 5.76 -4.03
N GLU A 34 -11.29 6.24 -3.17
CA GLU A 34 -12.61 5.66 -2.92
C GLU A 34 -13.62 5.87 -4.06
N ASP A 35 -13.37 6.83 -4.95
CA ASP A 35 -14.22 7.12 -6.11
C ASP A 35 -13.80 6.32 -7.35
N LEU A 36 -12.67 5.61 -7.30
CA LEU A 36 -12.18 4.77 -8.40
C LEU A 36 -12.94 3.45 -8.44
N VAL A 37 -13.32 3.02 -9.64
CA VAL A 37 -14.06 1.78 -9.88
C VAL A 37 -13.35 0.87 -10.88
N LEU A 38 -13.82 -0.37 -10.99
CA LEU A 38 -13.29 -1.34 -11.95
C LEU A 38 -13.28 -0.76 -13.36
N GLY A 39 -12.14 -0.88 -14.05
CA GLY A 39 -11.93 -0.38 -15.40
C GLY A 39 -11.45 1.08 -15.48
N ASP A 40 -11.50 1.86 -14.40
CA ASP A 40 -10.90 3.20 -14.39
C ASP A 40 -9.40 3.11 -14.66
N LEU A 41 -8.89 4.05 -15.46
CA LEU A 41 -7.46 4.16 -15.78
C LEU A 41 -6.73 4.96 -14.71
N VAL A 42 -5.66 4.39 -14.17
CA VAL A 42 -4.74 5.04 -13.23
C VAL A 42 -3.38 5.18 -13.92
N LEU A 43 -2.72 6.32 -13.74
CA LEU A 43 -1.36 6.50 -14.25
C LEU A 43 -0.40 5.63 -13.46
N THR A 44 0.37 4.80 -14.15
CA THR A 44 1.44 4.01 -13.56
C THR A 44 2.79 4.38 -14.13
N ARG A 45 3.84 4.15 -13.35
CA ARG A 45 5.21 4.53 -13.70
C ARG A 45 5.73 3.80 -14.94
N ASP A 46 5.53 2.48 -14.99
CA ASP A 46 6.23 1.61 -15.96
C ASP A 46 5.38 1.30 -17.19
N HIS A 47 4.06 1.28 -17.05
CA HIS A 47 3.15 0.75 -18.08
C HIS A 47 2.14 1.78 -18.59
N GLY A 48 2.33 3.07 -18.28
CA GLY A 48 1.38 4.12 -18.65
C GLY A 48 0.03 3.96 -17.94
N PRO A 49 -1.09 4.45 -18.52
CA PRO A 49 -2.40 4.29 -17.90
C PRO A 49 -2.84 2.81 -17.86
N GLN A 50 -3.07 2.27 -16.67
CA GLN A 50 -3.51 0.88 -16.47
C GLN A 50 -4.94 0.81 -15.90
N PRO A 51 -5.78 -0.13 -16.37
CA PRO A 51 -7.14 -0.30 -15.88
C PRO A 51 -7.16 -1.01 -14.53
N LEU A 52 -7.96 -0.50 -13.59
CA LEU A 52 -8.21 -1.20 -12.33
C LEU A 52 -8.94 -2.52 -12.58
N ARG A 53 -8.39 -3.60 -12.01
CA ARG A 53 -8.99 -4.94 -12.02
C ARG A 53 -9.86 -5.19 -10.81
N TRP A 54 -9.53 -4.55 -9.69
CA TRP A 54 -10.34 -4.62 -8.49
C TRP A 54 -10.03 -3.45 -7.56
N THR A 55 -11.05 -3.02 -6.83
CA THR A 55 -10.93 -2.13 -5.69
C THR A 55 -11.71 -2.71 -4.52
N GLY A 56 -11.17 -2.56 -3.32
CA GLY A 56 -11.80 -2.99 -2.09
C GLY A 56 -11.60 -1.97 -1.00
N SER A 57 -12.62 -1.73 -0.20
CA SER A 57 -12.52 -0.84 0.94
C SER A 57 -13.06 -1.49 2.21
N ARG A 58 -12.47 -1.10 3.34
CA ARG A 58 -12.91 -1.49 4.68
C ARG A 58 -12.66 -0.39 5.69
N ARG A 59 -13.53 -0.32 6.69
CA ARG A 59 -13.37 0.55 7.85
C ARG A 59 -12.66 -0.19 8.98
N ALA A 60 -11.82 0.51 9.72
CA ALA A 60 -11.12 -0.01 10.88
C ALA A 60 -10.92 1.09 11.92
N ALA A 61 -10.83 0.70 13.20
CA ALA A 61 -10.33 1.61 14.23
C ALA A 61 -8.86 1.93 13.93
N ALA A 62 -8.50 3.21 13.97
CA ALA A 62 -7.13 3.67 13.76
C ALA A 62 -6.31 3.50 15.05
N THR A 63 -6.01 2.26 15.43
CA THR A 63 -5.26 1.94 16.66
C THR A 63 -4.22 0.86 16.43
N GLY A 64 -3.08 0.97 17.12
CA GLY A 64 -2.01 -0.02 17.06
C GLY A 64 -1.59 -0.32 15.62
N ALA A 65 -1.60 -1.59 15.23
CA ALA A 65 -1.16 -2.00 13.90
C ALA A 65 -2.13 -1.61 12.75
N CYS A 66 -3.30 -1.05 13.08
CA CYS A 66 -4.27 -0.51 12.12
C CYS A 66 -4.19 1.02 12.01
N ALA A 67 -3.39 1.68 12.85
CA ALA A 67 -3.22 3.14 12.81
C ALA A 67 -2.49 3.56 11.52
N PRO A 68 -3.01 4.53 10.75
CA PRO A 68 -2.34 5.02 9.56
C PRO A 68 -0.97 5.62 9.86
N ILE A 69 -0.09 5.58 8.86
CA ILE A 69 1.12 6.38 8.84
C ILE A 69 0.84 7.60 7.99
N ARG A 70 1.04 8.80 8.56
CA ARG A 70 1.02 10.07 7.85
C ARG A 70 2.44 10.39 7.41
N LEU A 71 2.60 10.70 6.13
CA LEU A 71 3.82 11.26 5.55
C LEU A 71 3.51 12.70 5.12
N ARG A 72 4.27 13.67 5.64
CA ARG A 72 4.12 15.09 5.29
C ARG A 72 4.88 15.45 4.00
N PRO A 73 4.46 16.50 3.28
CA PRO A 73 5.24 17.05 2.15
C PRO A 73 6.71 17.26 2.53
N GLY A 74 7.61 16.87 1.62
CA GLY A 74 9.05 16.89 1.83
C GLY A 74 9.66 15.55 2.26
N VAL A 75 8.87 14.60 2.75
CA VAL A 75 9.35 13.23 3.06
C VAL A 75 9.64 12.44 1.79
N LEU A 76 8.76 12.55 0.79
CA LEU A 76 8.90 11.88 -0.50
C LEU A 76 9.00 12.92 -1.62
N HIS A 77 9.76 12.57 -2.66
CA HIS A 77 9.82 13.37 -3.87
C HIS A 77 8.43 13.48 -4.51
N GLY A 78 8.04 14.69 -4.91
CA GLY A 78 6.75 14.97 -5.54
C GLY A 78 5.55 15.02 -4.59
N LEU A 79 5.71 14.71 -3.29
CA LEU A 79 4.58 14.70 -2.35
C LEU A 79 4.05 16.12 -2.10
N GLU A 80 2.84 16.39 -2.56
CA GLU A 80 2.22 17.72 -2.51
C GLU A 80 1.33 17.91 -1.27
N ARG A 81 0.84 16.80 -0.68
CA ARG A 81 -0.04 16.81 0.49
C ARG A 81 0.29 15.68 1.45
N ASP A 82 -0.25 15.76 2.65
CA ASP A 82 -0.21 14.65 3.60
C ASP A 82 -0.76 13.37 2.93
N LEU A 83 0.07 12.34 2.90
CA LEU A 83 -0.32 11.01 2.45
C LEU A 83 -0.52 10.13 3.67
N LEU A 84 -1.73 9.59 3.82
CA LEU A 84 -2.04 8.60 4.85
C LEU A 84 -2.19 7.22 4.21
N VAL A 85 -1.42 6.26 4.72
CA VAL A 85 -1.39 4.89 4.22
C VAL A 85 -1.33 3.89 5.37
N SER A 86 -1.62 2.61 5.10
CA SER A 86 -1.42 1.56 6.10
C SER A 86 0.08 1.40 6.45
N PRO A 87 0.44 0.94 7.66
CA PRO A 87 1.83 0.82 8.09
C PRO A 87 2.76 0.05 7.17
N ARG A 88 2.23 -0.91 6.40
CA ARG A 88 3.00 -1.76 5.49
C ARG A 88 3.03 -1.26 4.06
N HIS A 89 2.24 -0.24 3.73
CA HIS A 89 2.23 0.37 2.42
C HIS A 89 3.62 0.89 2.07
N ARG A 90 4.12 0.52 0.89
CA ARG A 90 5.45 0.93 0.46
C ARG A 90 5.40 2.10 -0.51
N VAL A 91 6.39 2.97 -0.31
CA VAL A 91 6.63 4.16 -1.10
C VAL A 91 7.94 3.97 -1.86
N LEU A 92 8.04 4.54 -3.06
CA LEU A 92 9.20 4.40 -3.92
C LEU A 92 10.32 5.34 -3.46
N PHE A 93 11.53 4.80 -3.37
CA PHE A 93 12.76 5.57 -3.24
C PHE A 93 13.66 5.29 -4.43
N GLU A 94 14.19 6.36 -5.00
CA GLU A 94 15.15 6.33 -6.11
C GLU A 94 16.43 7.09 -5.71
N GLY A 95 17.56 6.70 -6.28
CA GLY A 95 18.81 7.45 -6.15
C GLY A 95 20.04 6.60 -5.86
N TYR A 96 21.20 7.27 -5.84
CA TYR A 96 22.51 6.61 -5.82
C TYR A 96 22.71 5.66 -4.64
N ARG A 97 22.09 5.95 -3.48
CA ARG A 97 22.18 5.10 -2.29
C ARG A 97 21.52 3.75 -2.48
N ALA A 98 20.40 3.69 -3.20
CA ALA A 98 19.75 2.42 -3.53
C ALA A 98 20.70 1.56 -4.39
N GLN A 99 21.36 2.18 -5.37
CA GLN A 99 22.30 1.49 -6.25
C GLN A 99 23.55 1.00 -5.49
N LEU A 100 24.13 1.85 -4.64
CA LEU A 100 25.33 1.51 -3.88
C LEU A 100 25.09 0.40 -2.84
N LEU A 101 23.94 0.43 -2.16
CA LEU A 101 23.68 -0.48 -1.03
C LEU A 101 22.99 -1.77 -1.46
N PHE A 102 22.16 -1.73 -2.51
CA PHE A 102 21.28 -2.84 -2.89
C PHE A 102 21.46 -3.28 -4.34
N GLY A 103 22.24 -2.55 -5.15
CA GLY A 103 22.43 -2.85 -6.57
C GLY A 103 21.25 -2.43 -7.47
N GLU A 104 20.32 -1.64 -6.93
CA GLU A 104 19.04 -1.30 -7.57
C GLU A 104 18.87 0.21 -7.67
N ASN A 105 18.37 0.71 -8.82
CA ASN A 105 18.12 2.15 -8.97
C ASN A 105 16.95 2.64 -8.11
N GLU A 106 16.00 1.74 -7.84
CA GLU A 106 14.72 2.03 -7.21
C GLU A 106 14.36 0.90 -6.24
N VAL A 107 13.89 1.27 -5.06
CA VAL A 107 13.50 0.34 -4.01
C VAL A 107 12.22 0.78 -3.34
N LEU A 108 11.48 -0.18 -2.79
CA LEU A 108 10.26 0.07 -2.03
C LEU A 108 10.50 -0.03 -0.52
N VAL A 109 10.09 1.01 0.21
CA VAL A 109 10.23 1.07 1.67
C VAL A 109 8.87 1.19 2.31
N ALA A 110 8.56 0.32 3.28
CA ALA A 110 7.31 0.39 4.03
C ALA A 110 7.24 1.66 4.89
N ALA A 111 6.10 2.35 4.87
CA ALA A 111 5.88 3.63 5.56
C ALA A 111 6.24 3.57 7.06
N ARG A 112 5.92 2.48 7.76
CA ARG A 112 6.29 2.31 9.18
C ARG A 112 7.79 2.33 9.46
N HIS A 113 8.63 1.98 8.46
CA HIS A 113 10.08 2.01 8.62
C HIS A 113 10.64 3.43 8.52
N LEU A 114 9.83 4.40 8.08
CA LEU A 114 10.18 5.81 7.95
C LEU A 114 9.76 6.65 9.16
N VAL A 115 9.04 6.07 10.13
CA VAL A 115 8.49 6.80 11.28
C VAL A 115 9.61 7.43 12.10
N ASP A 116 9.56 8.75 12.21
CA ASP A 116 10.53 9.58 12.94
C ASP A 116 9.87 10.41 14.07
N GLY A 117 8.53 10.41 14.14
CA GLY A 117 7.77 11.18 15.11
C GLY A 117 7.66 12.68 14.80
N ARG A 118 8.13 13.12 13.61
CA ARG A 118 8.13 14.51 13.16
C ARG A 118 7.43 14.65 11.83
N ASP A 119 8.06 14.23 10.74
CA ASP A 119 7.52 14.36 9.38
C ASP A 119 6.78 13.08 8.94
N VAL A 120 7.09 11.96 9.59
CA VAL A 120 6.39 10.70 9.46
C VAL A 120 5.87 10.25 10.82
N THR A 121 4.55 10.29 10.98
CA THR A 121 3.87 10.03 12.26
C THR A 121 2.86 8.90 12.18
N ILE A 122 2.63 8.23 13.31
CA ILE A 122 1.53 7.28 13.47
C ILE A 122 0.29 8.09 13.89
N GLU A 123 -0.82 7.92 13.17
CA GLU A 123 -2.08 8.60 13.44
C GLU A 123 -3.04 7.68 14.19
N GLU A 124 -3.08 7.81 15.51
CA GLU A 124 -4.02 7.05 16.34
C GLU A 124 -5.31 7.83 16.62
N GLY A 125 -6.41 7.10 16.75
CA GLY A 125 -7.71 7.62 17.16
C GLY A 125 -8.73 7.69 16.04
N GLY A 126 -9.99 7.43 16.40
CA GLY A 126 -11.12 7.44 15.46
C GLY A 126 -11.18 6.22 14.55
N GLU A 127 -11.83 6.40 13.41
CA GLU A 127 -12.03 5.38 12.38
C GLU A 127 -11.32 5.81 11.10
N VAL A 128 -10.71 4.84 10.41
CA VAL A 128 -10.09 5.02 9.10
C VAL A 128 -10.76 4.11 8.08
N THR A 129 -10.97 4.62 6.86
CA THR A 129 -11.37 3.80 5.71
C THR A 129 -10.14 3.53 4.85
N TYR A 130 -9.79 2.26 4.71
CA TYR A 130 -8.69 1.80 3.88
C TYR A 130 -9.20 1.32 2.52
N VAL A 131 -8.47 1.64 1.45
CA VAL A 131 -8.81 1.31 0.05
C VAL A 131 -7.63 0.62 -0.64
N HIS A 132 -7.92 -0.42 -1.42
CA HIS A 132 -6.95 -1.20 -2.19
C HIS A 132 -7.15 -0.98 -3.68
N LEU A 133 -6.05 -0.91 -4.44
CA LEU A 133 -6.04 -0.83 -5.89
C LEU A 133 -5.29 -2.02 -6.47
N LEU A 134 -5.96 -2.87 -7.25
CA LEU A 134 -5.36 -4.02 -7.92
C LEU A 134 -5.39 -3.84 -9.44
N PHE A 135 -4.26 -4.11 -10.08
CA PHE A 135 -4.06 -4.11 -11.53
C PHE A 135 -3.69 -5.52 -12.02
N ASP A 136 -3.37 -5.70 -13.30
CA ASP A 136 -2.89 -7.00 -13.82
C ASP A 136 -1.48 -7.37 -13.32
N ALA A 137 -0.68 -6.37 -12.96
CA ALA A 137 0.62 -6.52 -12.33
C ALA A 137 0.68 -5.66 -11.06
N HIS A 138 1.73 -5.83 -10.27
CA HIS A 138 2.04 -4.85 -9.25
C HIS A 138 2.53 -3.57 -9.92
N GLU A 139 1.86 -2.47 -9.66
CA GLU A 139 2.14 -1.18 -10.29
C GLU A 139 2.71 -0.20 -9.27
N ILE A 140 3.52 0.74 -9.75
CA ILE A 140 3.81 1.97 -9.02
C ILE A 140 2.86 3.03 -9.53
N VAL A 141 2.11 3.65 -8.61
CA VAL A 141 1.09 4.66 -8.88
C VAL A 141 1.44 5.97 -8.18
N THR A 142 0.98 7.09 -8.72
CA THR A 142 1.17 8.39 -8.09
C THR A 142 0.00 8.71 -7.14
N ALA A 143 0.28 8.83 -5.84
CA ALA A 143 -0.65 9.20 -4.78
C ALA A 143 -0.22 10.51 -4.09
N GLU A 144 -1.10 11.51 -4.08
CA GLU A 144 -0.81 12.88 -3.60
C GLU A 144 0.48 13.48 -4.19
N GLY A 145 0.83 13.07 -5.42
CA GLY A 145 2.03 13.51 -6.15
C GLY A 145 3.28 12.64 -5.92
N ALA A 146 3.25 11.69 -4.97
CA ALA A 146 4.37 10.80 -4.69
C ALA A 146 4.14 9.38 -5.25
N GLU A 147 5.21 8.70 -5.61
CA GLU A 147 5.18 7.33 -6.17
C GLU A 147 5.06 6.28 -5.06
N THR A 148 4.04 5.43 -5.14
CA THR A 148 3.74 4.38 -4.16
C THR A 148 3.31 3.08 -4.82
N GLU A 149 3.29 2.00 -4.06
CA GLU A 149 2.90 0.70 -4.59
C GLU A 149 1.37 0.51 -4.70
N SER A 150 0.93 -0.33 -5.64
CA SER A 150 -0.44 -0.87 -5.68
C SER A 150 -0.59 -2.11 -4.79
N PHE A 151 -1.80 -2.65 -4.65
CA PHE A 151 -2.00 -3.89 -3.92
C PHE A 151 -1.40 -5.08 -4.69
N LEU A 152 -0.55 -5.88 -4.01
CA LEU A 152 -0.07 -7.18 -4.49
C LEU A 152 -0.81 -8.31 -3.76
N PRO A 153 -1.61 -9.14 -4.46
CA PRO A 153 -2.53 -10.07 -3.85
C PRO A 153 -1.92 -11.40 -3.38
N GLY A 154 -0.59 -11.63 -3.48
CA GLY A 154 0.07 -12.88 -3.06
C GLY A 154 -0.43 -13.42 -1.71
N LEU A 155 -0.20 -14.70 -1.37
CA LEU A 155 -0.89 -15.40 -0.27
C LEU A 155 -1.15 -14.57 1.01
N ARG A 156 -0.15 -13.80 1.46
CA ARG A 156 -0.25 -12.89 2.62
C ARG A 156 -1.23 -11.73 2.42
N GLY A 157 -1.24 -11.12 1.24
CA GLY A 157 -2.19 -10.07 0.85
C GLY A 157 -3.64 -10.57 0.88
N ILE A 158 -3.92 -11.73 0.29
CA ILE A 158 -5.25 -12.36 0.35
C ILE A 158 -5.67 -12.66 1.79
N ILE A 159 -4.81 -13.30 2.59
CA ILE A 159 -5.13 -13.67 3.98
C ILE A 159 -5.40 -12.43 4.84
N GLY A 160 -4.70 -11.34 4.58
CA GLY A 160 -4.86 -10.12 5.37
C GLY A 160 -6.16 -9.36 5.08
N LEU A 161 -6.82 -9.60 3.95
CA LEU A 161 -8.13 -9.03 3.68
C LEU A 161 -9.19 -9.61 4.62
N ASP A 162 -10.14 -8.78 5.04
CA ASP A 162 -11.32 -9.23 5.77
C ASP A 162 -12.18 -10.17 4.91
N GLY A 163 -12.99 -11.02 5.54
CA GLY A 163 -13.79 -12.05 4.85
C GLY A 163 -14.58 -11.51 3.64
N PRO A 164 -15.36 -10.43 3.78
CA PRO A 164 -16.08 -9.82 2.66
C PRO A 164 -15.20 -9.29 1.52
N SER A 165 -14.11 -8.57 1.83
CA SER A 165 -13.21 -8.06 0.77
C SER A 165 -12.44 -9.17 0.09
N ARG A 166 -12.01 -10.19 0.86
CA ARG A 166 -11.39 -11.40 0.31
C ARG A 166 -12.33 -12.14 -0.63
N ALA A 167 -13.59 -12.34 -0.25
CA ALA A 167 -14.58 -12.98 -1.12
C ALA A 167 -14.75 -12.20 -2.44
N ARG A 168 -14.94 -10.88 -2.36
CA ARG A 168 -15.06 -9.99 -3.53
C ARG A 168 -13.83 -10.04 -4.43
N LEU A 169 -12.63 -10.07 -3.86
CA LEU A 169 -11.38 -10.24 -4.62
C LEU A 169 -11.36 -11.58 -5.36
N LEU A 170 -11.69 -12.68 -4.67
CA LEU A 170 -11.66 -14.02 -5.25
C LEU A 170 -12.80 -14.27 -6.26
N ASP A 171 -13.83 -13.43 -6.27
CA ASP A 171 -14.88 -13.44 -7.29
C ASP A 171 -14.49 -12.59 -8.51
N ALA A 172 -13.84 -11.44 -8.30
CA ALA A 172 -13.29 -10.61 -9.37
C ALA A 172 -12.07 -11.25 -10.05
N CYS A 173 -11.28 -12.01 -9.30
CA CYS A 173 -10.05 -12.65 -9.74
C CYS A 173 -10.01 -14.13 -9.32
N PRO A 174 -10.81 -15.02 -9.96
CA PRO A 174 -10.94 -16.42 -9.53
C PRO A 174 -9.63 -17.21 -9.52
N GLY A 175 -8.67 -16.86 -10.40
CA GLY A 175 -7.35 -17.51 -10.48
C GLY A 175 -6.56 -17.47 -9.18
N LEU A 176 -6.79 -16.46 -8.33
CA LEU A 176 -6.14 -16.32 -7.02
C LEU A 176 -6.52 -17.44 -6.03
N ARG A 177 -7.64 -18.14 -6.26
CA ARG A 177 -8.05 -19.28 -5.41
C ARG A 177 -7.09 -20.46 -5.52
N SER A 178 -6.53 -20.66 -6.71
CA SER A 178 -5.65 -21.80 -7.02
C SER A 178 -4.18 -21.41 -7.09
N MET A 179 -3.89 -20.17 -7.52
CA MET A 179 -2.54 -19.66 -7.72
C MET A 179 -2.43 -18.25 -7.13
N PRO A 180 -2.29 -18.13 -5.79
CA PRO A 180 -2.25 -16.82 -5.13
C PRO A 180 -1.07 -15.96 -5.59
N ASP A 181 0.03 -16.58 -6.03
CA ASP A 181 1.25 -15.89 -6.47
C ASP A 181 1.29 -15.67 -8.01
N SER A 182 0.17 -15.88 -8.71
CA SER A 182 0.09 -15.73 -10.18
C SER A 182 0.26 -14.28 -10.68
N TRP A 183 0.11 -13.29 -9.81
CA TRP A 183 0.27 -11.86 -10.13
C TRP A 183 1.72 -11.38 -10.28
N GLY A 184 2.68 -12.30 -10.12
CA GLY A 184 4.09 -12.01 -10.28
C GLY A 184 4.73 -11.32 -9.07
N PRO A 185 6.00 -10.91 -9.20
CA PRO A 185 6.73 -10.25 -8.13
C PRO A 185 6.25 -8.81 -7.92
N ALA A 186 6.70 -8.19 -6.82
CA ALA A 186 6.59 -6.75 -6.67
C ALA A 186 7.37 -6.05 -7.79
N ALA A 187 6.82 -4.94 -8.30
CA ALA A 187 7.42 -4.05 -9.31
C ALA A 187 8.88 -3.66 -9.02
N ARG A 188 9.25 -3.56 -7.74
CA ARG A 188 10.61 -3.25 -7.29
C ARG A 188 10.98 -4.06 -6.05
N PRO A 189 12.29 -4.26 -5.78
CA PRO A 189 12.76 -4.88 -4.54
C PRO A 189 12.28 -4.13 -3.30
N THR A 190 11.90 -4.89 -2.28
CA THR A 190 11.27 -4.34 -1.07
C THR A 190 12.20 -4.45 0.12
N LEU A 191 12.55 -3.32 0.73
CA LEU A 191 13.51 -3.29 1.83
C LEU A 191 12.89 -3.76 3.15
N ARG A 192 13.69 -4.52 3.91
CA ARG A 192 13.46 -4.84 5.33
C ARG A 192 13.77 -3.62 6.19
N ALA A 193 13.34 -3.66 7.45
CA ALA A 193 13.54 -2.53 8.37
C ALA A 193 15.02 -2.14 8.55
N HIS A 194 15.94 -3.11 8.60
CA HIS A 194 17.37 -2.80 8.74
C HIS A 194 17.99 -2.25 7.45
N GLU A 195 17.56 -2.70 6.28
CA GLU A 195 17.97 -2.17 4.97
C GLU A 195 17.45 -0.73 4.79
N ALA A 196 16.18 -0.48 5.14
CA ALA A 196 15.62 0.86 5.15
C ALA A 196 16.41 1.83 6.04
N ARG A 197 16.83 1.40 7.24
CA ARG A 197 17.70 2.23 8.09
C ARG A 197 19.05 2.53 7.43
N ALA A 198 19.67 1.55 6.77
CA ALA A 198 20.92 1.76 6.04
C ALA A 198 20.75 2.73 4.86
N LEU A 199 19.56 2.78 4.25
CA LEU A 199 19.24 3.73 3.17
C LEU A 199 19.18 5.19 3.64
N PHE A 200 18.95 5.46 4.92
CA PHE A 200 18.83 6.83 5.46
C PHE A 200 19.91 7.21 6.49
N ALA A 201 20.79 6.27 6.86
CA ALA A 201 21.93 6.50 7.77
C ALA A 201 22.95 7.52 7.22
#